data_AF-A0ABC8RF33-F1
#
_entry.id   AF-A0ABC8RF33-F1
#
_cell.length_a   1.000
_cell.length_b   1.000
_cell.length_c   1.000
_cell.angle_alpha   90.00
_cell.angle_beta   90.00
_cell.angle_gamma   90.00
#
_symmetry.space_group_name_H-M   'P 1'
#
loop_
_entity.id
_entity.type
_entity.pdbx_description
1 polymer ?
#
loop_
_entity_poly.entity_id
_entity_poly.type
_entity_poly.pdbx_seq_one_letter_code
_entity_poly.pdbx_strand_id
1 'polypeptide(L)'
;MLFRFTQGFTTYAERRIVEAVQGEDRATLNIGIGWRGLVKEMERFKDNMAITKLKTNQEGIDPDDVFSRVPYEKGFQFLWRIEIQIGRPAFDEFLKKYIATCKFKSIDTDMFIDFLKANVPGIENEIDLKPVSNIYSKIVSLANEFKLGKLPREDEVADWKGQEWELYLQNLPKPGEASQFKSIDTDMFIDFLKANVPGIENEIDLKVWTEGTGIPSDAMDPVSNIYSKIVSLANEFKLGKLPREDEVADWKGQEWELYLQNLPKPGEASQISALDAQYRLSESKDYEVKVAFLELAILSRYWCLVSSPERSDLTNSLPSARHVMAHIALLYDISGAPSQSLFPLLGN
;
A
#
# COMPACT_ATOMS: atom_id res chain seq x y z
N MET A 1 -6.29 15.71 6.06
CA MET A 1 -6.95 14.42 5.76
C MET A 1 -6.56 13.99 4.36
N LEU A 2 -5.52 13.17 4.22
CA LEU A 2 -4.70 13.13 2.98
C LEU A 2 -4.09 11.76 2.65
N PHE A 3 -4.44 10.71 3.38
CA PHE A 3 -3.68 9.44 3.35
C PHE A 3 -4.02 8.52 2.16
N ARG A 4 -5.11 8.74 1.42
CA ARG A 4 -5.67 7.71 0.51
C ARG A 4 -5.20 7.80 -0.94
N PHE A 5 -5.08 9.01 -1.48
CA PHE A 5 -4.69 9.19 -2.88
C PHE A 5 -3.22 8.82 -3.14
N THR A 6 -2.35 9.07 -2.16
CA THR A 6 -0.92 8.71 -2.21
C THR A 6 -0.70 7.19 -2.31
N GLN A 7 -1.61 6.38 -1.75
CA GLN A 7 -1.51 4.92 -1.82
C GLN A 7 -1.72 4.37 -3.24
N GLY A 8 -2.57 5.02 -4.04
CA GLY A 8 -2.73 4.70 -5.46
C GLY A 8 -1.43 4.90 -6.25
N PHE A 9 -0.71 6.00 -5.98
CA PHE A 9 0.60 6.27 -6.60
C PHE A 9 1.66 5.24 -6.21
N THR A 10 1.72 4.86 -4.94
CA THR A 10 2.65 3.83 -4.46
C THR A 10 2.37 2.50 -5.16
N THR A 11 1.10 2.08 -5.22
CA THR A 11 0.69 0.83 -5.87
C THR A 11 1.00 0.85 -7.37
N TYR A 12 0.82 2.00 -8.03
CA TYR A 12 1.20 2.20 -9.43
C TYR A 12 2.71 2.09 -9.64
N ALA A 13 3.51 2.76 -8.81
CA ALA A 13 4.97 2.68 -8.87
C ALA A 13 5.47 1.25 -8.62
N GLU A 14 4.91 0.55 -7.64
CA GLU A 14 5.22 -0.86 -7.35
C GLU A 14 5.02 -1.73 -8.59
N ARG A 15 3.86 -1.61 -9.26
CA ARG A 15 3.56 -2.41 -10.46
C ARG A 15 4.47 -2.07 -11.62
N ARG A 16 4.85 -0.81 -11.80
CA ARG A 16 5.86 -0.40 -12.80
C ARG A 16 7.25 -0.95 -12.49
N ILE A 17 7.62 -1.08 -11.22
CA ILE A 17 8.87 -1.72 -10.80
C ILE A 17 8.82 -3.23 -11.06
N VAL A 18 7.71 -3.89 -10.71
CA VAL A 18 7.50 -5.32 -11.00
C VAL A 18 7.59 -5.57 -12.49
N GLU A 19 6.99 -4.72 -13.32
CA GLU A 19 7.09 -4.80 -14.77
C GLU A 19 8.54 -4.72 -15.25
N ALA A 20 9.30 -3.75 -14.76
CA ALA A 20 10.70 -3.54 -15.15
C ALA A 20 11.65 -4.65 -14.68
N VAL A 21 11.36 -5.27 -13.53
CA VAL A 21 12.24 -6.28 -12.90
C VAL A 21 11.84 -7.72 -13.25
N GLN A 22 10.54 -7.98 -13.36
CA GLN A 22 9.98 -9.33 -13.47
C GLN A 22 9.18 -9.54 -14.77
N GLY A 23 8.95 -8.50 -15.56
CA GLY A 23 8.27 -8.55 -16.85
C GLY A 23 6.79 -8.19 -16.81
N GLU A 24 6.24 -7.95 -17.99
CA GLU A 24 4.87 -7.48 -18.22
C GLU A 24 3.81 -8.48 -17.74
N ASP A 25 4.01 -9.77 -17.98
CA ASP A 25 3.09 -10.81 -17.54
C ASP A 25 2.92 -10.81 -16.01
N ARG A 26 4.01 -10.53 -15.28
CA ARG A 26 3.99 -10.51 -13.81
C ARG A 26 3.33 -9.25 -13.26
N ALA A 27 3.58 -8.11 -13.88
CA ALA A 27 2.85 -6.88 -13.56
C ALA A 27 1.36 -7.05 -13.83
N THR A 28 0.98 -7.63 -14.97
CA THR A 28 -0.41 -7.90 -15.35
C THR A 28 -1.08 -8.88 -14.38
N LEU A 29 -0.37 -9.91 -13.93
CA LEU A 29 -0.85 -10.79 -12.85
C LEU A 29 -1.17 -9.99 -11.59
N ASN A 30 -0.25 -9.15 -11.12
CA ASN A 30 -0.45 -8.33 -9.92
C ASN A 30 -1.62 -7.35 -10.07
N ILE A 31 -1.78 -6.74 -11.26
CA ILE A 31 -2.92 -5.87 -11.56
C ILE A 31 -4.23 -6.66 -11.45
N GLY A 32 -4.27 -7.89 -11.99
CA GLY A 32 -5.41 -8.79 -11.88
C GLY A 32 -5.74 -9.20 -10.45
N ILE A 33 -4.73 -9.52 -9.63
CA ILE A 33 -4.93 -9.86 -8.22
C ILE A 33 -5.53 -8.68 -7.46
N GLY A 34 -4.96 -7.49 -7.69
CA GLY A 34 -5.44 -6.25 -7.11
C GLY A 34 -6.88 -5.93 -7.47
N TRP A 35 -7.25 -6.09 -8.75
CA TRP A 35 -8.63 -5.93 -9.22
C TRP A 35 -9.61 -6.84 -8.51
N ARG A 36 -9.32 -8.14 -8.39
CA ARG A 36 -10.19 -9.07 -7.66
C ARG A 36 -10.26 -8.76 -6.17
N GLY A 37 -9.15 -8.31 -5.58
CA GLY A 37 -9.13 -7.78 -4.22
C GLY A 37 -10.09 -6.59 -4.07
N LEU A 38 -10.05 -5.65 -5.02
CA LEU A 38 -10.95 -4.51 -5.04
C LEU A 38 -12.41 -4.92 -5.15
N VAL A 39 -12.75 -5.85 -6.05
CA VAL A 39 -14.11 -6.38 -6.20
C VAL A 39 -14.61 -7.02 -4.88
N LYS A 40 -13.76 -7.77 -4.19
CA LYS A 40 -14.11 -8.35 -2.87
C LYS A 40 -14.36 -7.27 -1.81
N GLU A 41 -13.58 -6.19 -1.79
CA GLU A 41 -13.84 -5.05 -0.89
C GLU A 41 -15.16 -4.35 -1.23
N MET A 42 -15.52 -4.23 -2.52
CA MET A 42 -16.82 -3.67 -2.91
C MET A 42 -17.98 -4.49 -2.37
N GLU A 43 -17.89 -5.82 -2.44
CA GLU A 43 -18.90 -6.70 -1.87
C GLU A 43 -18.93 -6.62 -0.34
N ARG A 44 -17.76 -6.57 0.32
CA ARG A 44 -17.64 -6.41 1.77
C ARG A 44 -18.33 -5.13 2.25
N PHE A 45 -18.24 -4.05 1.48
CA PHE A 45 -18.78 -2.74 1.84
C PHE A 45 -20.10 -2.41 1.12
N LYS A 46 -20.84 -3.40 0.62
CA LYS A 46 -22.13 -3.16 -0.05
C LYS A 46 -23.14 -2.39 0.80
N ASP A 47 -23.11 -2.60 2.12
CA ASP A 47 -24.00 -1.94 3.08
C ASP A 47 -23.46 -0.55 3.53
N ASN A 48 -22.22 -0.23 3.19
CA ASN A 48 -21.59 1.07 3.46
C ASN A 48 -20.70 1.48 2.28
N MET A 49 -21.29 1.76 1.12
CA MET A 49 -20.50 2.09 -0.06
C MET A 49 -19.75 3.43 0.04
N ALA A 50 -20.08 4.29 1.01
CA ALA A 50 -19.43 5.59 1.16
C ALA A 50 -17.92 5.50 1.41
N ILE A 51 -17.46 4.43 2.06
CA ILE A 51 -16.03 4.18 2.33
C ILE A 51 -15.26 3.65 1.10
N THR A 52 -15.96 3.38 0.00
CA THR A 52 -15.35 2.96 -1.28
C THR A 52 -14.92 4.14 -2.16
N LYS A 53 -15.17 5.38 -1.74
CA LYS A 53 -14.72 6.59 -2.43
C LYS A 53 -13.20 6.77 -2.28
N LEU A 54 -12.55 7.38 -3.25
CA LEU A 54 -11.14 7.79 -3.10
C LEU A 54 -11.04 9.06 -2.24
N LYS A 55 -11.97 9.99 -2.43
CA LYS A 55 -12.16 11.19 -1.62
C LYS A 55 -13.18 10.89 -0.52
N THR A 56 -12.69 10.52 0.66
CA THR A 56 -13.52 10.29 1.86
C THR A 56 -13.34 11.42 2.85
N ASN A 57 -14.43 11.92 3.45
CA ASN A 57 -14.36 12.67 4.70
C ASN A 57 -14.35 11.67 5.86
N GLN A 58 -13.31 11.68 6.68
CA GLN A 58 -13.09 10.76 7.80
C GLN A 58 -13.11 11.49 9.16
N GLU A 59 -13.66 12.70 9.23
CA GLU A 59 -13.79 13.42 10.49
C GLU A 59 -14.68 12.61 11.45
N GLY A 60 -14.08 12.17 12.57
CA GLY A 60 -14.77 11.37 13.58
C GLY A 60 -14.98 9.89 13.23
N ILE A 61 -14.33 9.37 12.18
CA ILE A 61 -14.38 7.93 11.84
C ILE A 61 -13.09 7.26 12.33
N ASP A 62 -13.21 6.13 13.02
CA ASP A 62 -12.08 5.33 13.47
C ASP A 62 -11.25 4.86 12.25
N PRO A 63 -9.94 5.13 12.19
CA PRO A 63 -9.06 4.67 11.11
C PRO A 63 -9.11 3.16 10.84
N ASP A 64 -9.35 2.34 11.85
CA ASP A 64 -9.40 0.88 11.71
C ASP A 64 -10.68 0.42 11.01
N ASP A 65 -11.81 1.12 11.22
CA ASP A 65 -13.10 0.83 10.56
C ASP A 65 -13.09 1.13 9.05
N VAL A 66 -12.12 1.93 8.59
CA VAL A 66 -11.99 2.38 7.21
C VAL A 66 -10.75 1.83 6.52
N PHE A 67 -9.94 1.02 7.20
CA PHE A 67 -8.78 0.38 6.60
C PHE A 67 -9.24 -0.64 5.55
N SER A 68 -8.80 -0.46 4.31
CA SER A 68 -9.17 -1.32 3.19
C SER A 68 -8.17 -1.23 2.05
N ARG A 69 -8.30 -2.15 1.08
CA ARG A 69 -7.51 -2.12 -0.17
C ARG A 69 -8.01 -1.05 -1.16
N VAL A 70 -9.18 -0.45 -0.93
CA VAL A 70 -9.79 0.53 -1.83
C VAL A 70 -8.84 1.67 -2.22
N PRO A 71 -8.21 2.42 -1.30
CA PRO A 71 -7.36 3.55 -1.68
C PRO A 71 -6.14 3.15 -2.52
N TYR A 72 -5.62 1.94 -2.30
CA TYR A 72 -4.51 1.37 -3.07
C TYR A 72 -4.98 0.98 -4.47
N GLU A 73 -5.99 0.13 -4.53
CA GLU A 73 -6.42 -0.53 -5.76
C GLU A 73 -7.25 0.38 -6.65
N LYS A 74 -8.26 1.08 -6.11
CA LYS A 74 -9.04 2.04 -6.90
C LYS A 74 -8.19 3.24 -7.30
N GLY A 75 -7.24 3.64 -6.45
CA GLY A 75 -6.27 4.68 -6.77
C GLY A 75 -5.35 4.28 -7.92
N PHE A 76 -4.84 3.04 -7.88
CA PHE A 76 -4.11 2.46 -9.01
C PHE A 76 -4.95 2.46 -10.29
N GLN A 77 -6.18 1.93 -10.22
CA GLN A 77 -7.05 1.79 -11.39
C GLN A 77 -7.33 3.13 -12.06
N PHE A 78 -7.46 4.20 -11.25
CA PHE A 78 -7.62 5.55 -11.77
C PHE A 78 -6.38 6.03 -12.55
N LEU A 79 -5.18 5.86 -11.98
CA LEU A 79 -3.93 6.24 -12.63
C LEU A 79 -3.69 5.43 -13.90
N TRP A 80 -3.98 4.13 -13.86
CA TRP A 80 -3.85 3.24 -14.99
C TRP A 80 -4.85 3.57 -16.11
N ARG A 81 -6.10 3.95 -15.77
CA ARG A 81 -7.09 4.44 -16.74
C ARG A 81 -6.62 5.71 -17.46
N ILE A 82 -5.96 6.63 -16.75
CA ILE A 82 -5.34 7.83 -17.33
C ILE A 82 -4.18 7.43 -18.25
N GLU A 83 -3.29 6.56 -17.80
CA GLU A 83 -2.16 6.06 -18.60
C GLU A 83 -2.64 5.47 -19.93
N ILE A 84 -3.68 4.64 -19.91
CA ILE A 84 -4.25 4.01 -21.11
C ILE A 84 -4.83 5.07 -22.05
N GLN A 85 -5.50 6.10 -21.50
CA GLN A 85 -6.11 7.16 -22.31
C GLN A 85 -5.08 7.97 -23.07
N ILE A 86 -3.99 8.35 -22.40
CA ILE A 86 -3.05 9.35 -22.94
C ILE A 86 -1.77 8.71 -23.48
N GLY A 87 -1.61 7.41 -23.24
CA GLY A 87 -0.41 6.64 -23.56
C GLY A 87 0.68 6.77 -22.49
N ARG A 88 1.37 5.67 -22.25
CA ARG A 88 2.44 5.57 -21.25
C ARG A 88 3.54 6.63 -21.38
N PRO A 89 4.09 6.96 -22.57
CA PRO A 89 5.13 7.98 -22.66
C PRO A 89 4.66 9.36 -22.18
N ALA A 90 3.43 9.75 -22.51
CA ALA A 90 2.85 11.02 -22.07
C ALA A 90 2.58 11.00 -20.56
N PHE A 91 2.10 9.88 -20.03
CA PHE A 91 1.86 9.71 -18.61
C PHE A 91 3.15 9.71 -17.79
N ASP A 92 4.23 9.11 -18.29
CA ASP A 92 5.54 9.15 -17.63
C ASP A 92 6.10 10.58 -17.55
N GLU A 93 5.96 11.37 -18.62
CA GLU A 93 6.32 12.80 -18.60
C GLU A 93 5.43 13.60 -17.65
N PHE A 94 4.13 13.32 -17.61
CA PHE A 94 3.21 13.89 -16.64
C PHE A 94 3.63 13.57 -15.20
N LEU A 95 3.96 12.33 -14.88
CA LEU A 95 4.39 11.90 -13.55
C LEU A 95 5.72 12.55 -13.15
N LYS A 96 6.68 12.68 -14.08
CA LYS A 96 7.93 13.41 -13.81
C LYS A 96 7.65 14.87 -13.46
N LYS A 97 6.80 15.55 -14.23
CA LYS A 97 6.38 16.94 -13.95
C LYS A 97 5.65 17.06 -12.63
N TYR A 98 4.72 16.14 -12.35
CA TYR A 98 4.00 16.04 -11.09
C TYR A 98 5.01 15.94 -9.94
N ILE A 99 5.82 14.88 -9.90
CA ILE A 99 6.82 14.67 -8.85
C ILE A 99 7.77 15.86 -8.72
N ALA A 100 8.23 16.47 -9.81
CA ALA A 100 9.09 17.66 -9.77
C ALA A 100 8.37 18.88 -9.12
N THR A 101 7.08 19.08 -9.42
CA THR A 101 6.25 20.15 -8.85
C THR A 101 5.88 19.89 -7.38
N CYS A 102 5.80 18.61 -7.00
CA CYS A 102 5.47 18.16 -5.65
C CYS A 102 6.71 18.06 -4.74
N LYS A 103 7.91 17.90 -5.32
CA LYS A 103 9.18 17.80 -4.59
C LYS A 103 9.50 19.12 -3.89
N PHE A 104 9.69 19.06 -2.57
CA PHE A 104 10.25 20.12 -1.72
C PHE A 104 9.53 21.47 -1.72
N LYS A 105 8.24 21.49 -1.37
CA LYS A 105 7.63 22.74 -0.86
C LYS A 105 7.97 22.93 0.62
N SER A 106 9.23 23.25 0.94
CA SER A 106 9.53 23.94 2.20
C SER A 106 9.10 25.40 2.04
N ILE A 107 8.34 25.93 2.98
CA ILE A 107 8.33 27.37 3.21
C ILE A 107 9.50 27.61 4.16
N ASP A 108 10.52 28.35 3.75
CA ASP A 108 11.51 28.88 4.68
C ASP A 108 10.96 30.14 5.37
N THR A 109 11.60 30.56 6.47
CA THR A 109 11.17 31.71 7.27
C THR A 109 11.10 32.99 6.44
N ASP A 110 12.00 33.15 5.47
CA ASP A 110 12.06 34.34 4.61
C ASP A 110 10.88 34.39 3.64
N MET A 111 10.53 33.26 3.01
CA MET A 111 9.33 33.13 2.18
C MET A 111 8.04 33.35 2.97
N PHE A 112 7.99 32.95 4.25
CA PHE A 112 6.85 33.22 5.12
C PHE A 112 6.75 34.71 5.51
N ILE A 113 7.87 35.35 5.82
CA ILE A 113 7.92 36.79 6.13
C ILE A 113 7.55 37.62 4.91
N ASP A 114 8.03 37.27 3.72
CA ASP A 114 7.69 37.96 2.48
C ASP A 114 6.21 37.77 2.11
N PHE A 115 5.66 36.57 2.36
CA PHE A 115 4.23 36.33 2.24
C PHE A 115 3.42 37.17 3.23
N LEU A 116 3.85 37.30 4.49
CA LEU A 116 3.20 38.11 5.51
C LEU A 116 3.20 39.61 5.15
N LYS A 117 4.34 40.15 4.72
CA LYS A 117 4.47 41.54 4.26
C LYS A 117 3.61 41.85 3.04
N ALA A 118 3.50 40.89 2.12
CA ALA A 118 2.71 41.06 0.89
C ALA A 118 1.18 41.02 1.14
N ASN A 119 0.72 40.35 2.20
CA ASN A 119 -0.70 40.12 2.45
C ASN A 119 -1.27 40.89 3.66
N VAL A 120 -0.42 41.42 4.56
CA VAL A 120 -0.83 42.24 5.70
C VAL A 120 -0.03 43.54 5.72
N PRO A 121 -0.43 44.56 4.92
CA PRO A 121 0.29 45.82 4.84
C PRO A 121 0.33 46.53 6.20
N GLY A 122 1.53 46.87 6.69
CA GLY A 122 1.73 47.59 7.95
C GLY A 122 2.08 46.71 9.16
N ILE A 123 2.12 45.38 9.01
CA ILE A 123 2.50 44.46 10.10
C ILE A 123 3.94 44.68 10.59
N GLU A 124 4.81 45.18 9.72
CA GLU A 124 6.18 45.62 10.02
C GLU A 124 6.28 46.77 11.03
N ASN A 125 5.17 47.47 11.31
CA ASN A 125 5.11 48.56 12.28
C ASN A 125 4.55 48.14 13.65
N GLU A 126 3.89 46.99 13.72
CA GLU A 126 3.28 46.46 14.96
C GLU A 126 4.13 45.37 15.62
N ILE A 127 4.99 44.69 14.86
CA ILE A 127 5.85 43.61 15.34
C ILE A 127 7.28 43.89 14.89
N ASP A 128 8.25 43.84 15.82
CA ASP A 128 9.68 43.99 15.48
C ASP A 128 10.16 42.74 14.73
N LEU A 129 10.08 42.79 13.39
CA LEU A 129 10.52 41.73 12.47
C LEU A 129 12.03 41.77 12.20
N LYS A 130 12.84 42.39 13.06
CA LYS A 130 14.29 42.39 12.88
C LYS A 130 14.85 40.96 13.07
N PRO A 131 15.76 40.53 12.18
CA PRO A 131 16.44 39.25 12.35
C PRO A 131 17.19 39.26 13.70
N VAL A 132 16.89 38.28 14.54
CA VAL A 132 17.57 38.07 15.81
C VAL A 132 19.05 37.83 15.52
N SER A 133 19.90 38.81 15.81
CA SER A 133 21.37 38.72 15.93
C SER A 133 22.14 38.20 14.68
N ASN A 134 23.12 38.98 14.23
CA ASN A 134 23.99 38.70 13.07
C ASN A 134 24.75 37.35 13.13
N ILE A 135 24.78 36.69 14.30
CA ILE A 135 25.39 35.37 14.49
C ILE A 135 24.44 34.23 14.13
N TYR A 136 23.12 34.40 14.33
CA TYR A 136 22.11 33.37 14.06
C TYR A 136 22.00 33.12 12.55
N SER A 137 21.93 34.18 11.75
CA SER A 137 21.91 34.10 10.28
C SER A 137 23.18 33.44 9.73
N LYS A 138 24.35 33.75 10.31
CA LYS A 138 25.63 33.11 9.96
C LYS A 138 25.63 31.61 10.30
N ILE A 139 25.15 31.23 11.49
CA ILE A 139 25.04 29.84 11.94
C ILE A 139 24.11 29.04 11.03
N VAL A 140 22.94 29.59 10.68
CA VAL A 140 21.96 28.94 9.80
C VAL A 140 22.49 28.83 8.36
N SER A 141 23.19 29.84 7.85
CA SER A 141 23.84 29.77 6.53
C SER A 141 24.87 28.64 6.47
N LEU A 142 25.75 28.54 7.48
CA LEU A 142 26.75 27.48 7.57
C LEU A 142 26.10 26.09 7.71
N ALA A 143 25.00 25.97 8.46
CA ALA A 143 24.23 24.72 8.56
C ALA A 143 23.56 24.33 7.23
N ASN A 144 23.17 25.30 6.40
CA ASN A 144 22.67 25.05 5.05
C ASN A 144 23.79 24.66 4.07
N GLU A 145 24.99 25.24 4.20
CA GLU A 145 26.16 24.82 3.40
C GLU A 145 26.58 23.38 3.69
N PHE A 146 26.31 22.88 4.90
CA PHE A 146 26.47 21.46 5.23
C PHE A 146 25.59 20.56 4.35
N LYS A 147 24.38 21.00 3.94
CA LYS A 147 23.53 20.26 2.99
C LYS A 147 24.19 20.10 1.61
N LEU A 148 25.10 21.00 1.28
CA LEU A 148 25.90 20.98 0.04
C LEU A 148 27.24 20.25 0.22
N GLY A 149 27.45 19.58 1.36
CA GLY A 149 28.66 18.81 1.67
C GLY A 149 29.86 19.65 2.13
N LYS A 150 29.65 20.90 2.52
CA LYS A 150 30.71 21.80 2.99
C LYS A 150 30.67 21.94 4.51
N LEU A 151 31.82 21.77 5.17
CA LEU A 151 31.98 22.04 6.60
C LEU A 151 32.38 23.51 6.83
N PRO A 152 31.98 24.12 7.97
CA PRO A 152 32.45 25.44 8.35
C PRO A 152 33.98 25.47 8.48
N ARG A 153 34.61 26.57 8.06
CA ARG A 153 36.06 26.73 8.24
C ARG A 153 36.37 27.10 9.69
N GLU A 154 37.57 26.74 10.14
CA GLU A 154 38.02 26.92 11.54
C GLU A 154 37.96 28.39 11.99
N ASP A 155 38.28 29.33 11.10
CA ASP A 155 38.20 30.77 11.34
C ASP A 155 36.75 31.30 11.45
N GLU A 156 35.77 30.61 10.84
CA GLU A 156 34.37 31.05 10.83
C GLU A 156 33.63 30.74 12.13
N VAL A 157 34.13 29.73 12.86
CA VAL A 157 33.57 29.18 14.11
C VAL A 157 34.50 29.37 15.32
N ALA A 158 35.66 30.03 15.14
CA ALA A 158 36.67 30.21 16.18
C ALA A 158 36.13 30.90 17.45
N ASP A 159 35.16 31.80 17.29
CA ASP A 159 34.55 32.57 18.38
C ASP A 159 33.27 31.91 18.95
N TRP A 160 32.85 30.75 18.44
CA TRP A 160 31.62 30.09 18.88
C TRP A 160 31.76 29.50 20.28
N LYS A 161 30.72 29.69 21.10
CA LYS A 161 30.61 29.09 22.43
C LYS A 161 29.56 27.98 22.38
N GLY A 162 29.31 27.34 23.53
CA GLY A 162 28.43 26.16 23.61
C GLY A 162 27.03 26.37 23.04
N GLN A 163 26.47 27.58 23.15
CA GLN A 163 25.14 27.90 22.65
C GLN A 163 25.10 28.03 21.12
N GLU A 164 26.15 28.57 20.51
CA GLU A 164 26.27 28.69 19.05
C GLU A 164 26.48 27.30 18.40
N TRP A 165 27.26 26.43 19.05
CA TRP A 165 27.41 25.04 18.63
C TRP A 165 26.12 24.25 18.77
N GLU A 166 25.42 24.39 19.89
CA GLU A 166 24.12 23.76 20.09
C GLU A 166 23.11 24.22 19.01
N LEU A 167 23.09 25.52 18.71
CA LEU A 167 22.23 26.07 17.68
C LEU A 167 22.62 25.57 16.27
N TYR A 168 23.90 25.49 15.94
CA TYR A 168 24.37 24.91 14.68
C TYR A 168 23.92 23.45 14.54
N LEU A 169 24.12 22.64 15.59
CA LEU A 169 23.71 21.23 15.62
C LEU A 169 22.19 21.05 15.52
N GLN A 170 21.40 21.93 16.14
CA GLN A 170 19.94 21.93 16.03
C GLN A 170 19.46 22.28 14.60
N ASN A 171 20.23 23.08 13.86
CA ASN A 171 19.93 23.49 12.49
C ASN A 171 20.58 22.61 11.42
N LEU A 172 21.43 21.65 11.80
CA LEU A 172 21.90 20.62 10.87
C LEU A 172 20.70 19.80 10.37
N PRO A 173 20.72 19.37 9.09
CA PRO A 173 19.69 18.46 8.59
C PRO A 173 19.70 17.18 9.43
N LYS A 174 18.65 16.95 10.23
CA LYS A 174 18.54 15.72 11.02
C LYS A 174 18.29 14.54 10.08
N PRO A 175 18.91 13.38 10.30
CA PRO A 175 18.62 12.19 9.52
C PRO A 175 17.15 11.80 9.77
N GLY A 176 16.29 12.09 8.80
CA GLY A 176 14.86 11.79 8.86
C GLY A 176 13.91 12.99 9.03
N GLU A 177 14.39 14.22 9.20
CA GLU A 177 13.51 15.41 9.09
C GLU A 177 13.34 15.80 7.61
N ALA A 178 12.75 14.89 6.85
CA ALA A 178 12.06 15.24 5.63
C ALA A 178 10.89 16.14 6.03
N SER A 179 11.00 17.43 5.70
CA SER A 179 9.94 18.27 5.15
C SER A 179 8.53 17.84 5.54
N GLN A 180 7.78 18.67 6.25
CA GLN A 180 6.32 18.60 6.19
C GLN A 180 5.92 18.61 4.70
N PHE A 181 5.60 17.44 4.16
CA PHE A 181 5.06 17.31 2.82
C PHE A 181 3.81 18.17 2.83
N LYS A 182 3.77 19.23 2.01
CA LYS A 182 2.48 19.76 1.56
C LYS A 182 1.82 18.60 0.82
N SER A 183 1.03 17.85 1.55
CA SER A 183 0.34 16.71 1.02
C SER A 183 -0.65 17.25 -0.01
N ILE A 184 -0.47 16.84 -1.25
CA ILE A 184 -1.31 17.26 -2.37
C ILE A 184 -2.61 16.50 -2.23
N ASP A 185 -3.69 17.25 -2.01
CA ASP A 185 -5.01 16.65 -1.94
C ASP A 185 -5.50 16.26 -3.34
N THR A 186 -6.58 15.48 -3.35
CA THR A 186 -7.18 14.99 -4.59
C THR A 186 -7.52 16.14 -5.54
N ASP A 187 -7.94 17.29 -5.02
CA ASP A 187 -8.36 18.44 -5.82
C ASP A 187 -7.14 19.09 -6.50
N MET A 188 -6.04 19.28 -5.78
CA MET A 188 -4.78 19.75 -6.35
C MET A 188 -4.23 18.81 -7.44
N PHE A 189 -4.40 17.49 -7.30
CA PHE A 189 -4.03 16.56 -8.37
C PHE A 189 -4.91 16.72 -9.60
N ILE A 190 -6.23 16.82 -9.43
CA ILE A 190 -7.18 16.96 -10.54
C ILE A 190 -6.93 18.26 -11.31
N ASP A 191 -6.66 19.35 -10.60
CA ASP A 191 -6.33 20.63 -11.24
C ASP A 191 -5.00 20.54 -12.00
N PHE A 192 -4.00 19.88 -11.43
CA PHE A 192 -2.72 19.65 -12.10
C PHE A 192 -2.89 18.76 -13.35
N LEU A 193 -3.74 17.73 -13.28
CA LEU A 193 -4.06 16.84 -14.39
C LEU A 193 -4.70 17.62 -15.55
N LYS A 194 -5.74 18.41 -15.28
CA LYS A 194 -6.41 19.23 -16.30
C LYS A 194 -5.47 20.25 -16.95
N ALA A 195 -4.60 20.88 -16.16
CA ALA A 195 -3.65 21.87 -16.65
C ALA A 195 -2.58 21.26 -17.59
N ASN A 196 -2.18 20.01 -17.35
CA ASN A 196 -1.11 19.35 -18.11
C ASN A 196 -1.62 18.40 -19.19
N VAL A 197 -2.88 18.00 -19.11
CA VAL A 197 -3.55 17.13 -20.09
C VAL A 197 -4.93 17.70 -20.42
N PRO A 198 -5.00 18.77 -21.24
CA PRO A 198 -6.26 19.43 -21.55
C PRO A 198 -7.25 18.49 -22.26
N GLY A 199 -8.50 18.47 -21.80
CA GLY A 199 -9.57 17.68 -22.40
C GLY A 199 -9.71 16.26 -21.83
N ILE A 200 -8.87 15.86 -20.88
CA ILE A 200 -8.96 14.55 -20.21
C ILE A 200 -10.31 14.36 -19.50
N GLU A 201 -10.92 15.44 -19.02
CA GLU A 201 -12.25 15.46 -18.40
C GLU A 201 -13.40 15.11 -19.36
N ASN A 202 -13.17 15.17 -20.68
CA ASN A 202 -14.15 14.72 -21.68
C ASN A 202 -14.09 13.20 -21.92
N GLU A 203 -12.96 12.58 -21.56
CA GLU A 203 -12.66 11.18 -21.81
C GLU A 203 -12.83 10.31 -20.55
N ILE A 204 -12.58 10.91 -19.38
CA ILE A 204 -12.64 10.26 -18.08
C ILE A 204 -13.49 11.11 -17.15
N ASP A 205 -14.52 10.50 -16.54
CA ASP A 205 -15.29 11.16 -15.49
C ASP A 205 -14.49 11.22 -14.18
N LEU A 206 -13.69 12.27 -14.06
CA LEU A 206 -12.81 12.51 -12.91
C LEU A 206 -13.58 12.56 -11.57
N LYS A 207 -14.85 12.99 -11.61
CA LYS A 207 -15.69 13.06 -10.42
C LYS A 207 -16.16 11.68 -10.00
N VAL A 208 -16.60 10.83 -10.94
CA VAL A 208 -16.99 9.45 -10.64
C VAL A 208 -15.81 8.65 -10.09
N TRP A 209 -14.61 8.83 -10.65
CA TRP A 209 -13.40 8.16 -10.16
C TRP A 209 -13.02 8.58 -8.73
N THR A 210 -13.15 9.86 -8.39
CA THR A 210 -12.69 10.39 -7.10
C THR A 210 -13.76 10.34 -6.01
N GLU A 211 -14.99 10.74 -6.32
CA GLU A 211 -16.10 10.92 -5.37
C GLU A 211 -17.19 9.85 -5.51
N GLY A 212 -17.19 9.09 -6.60
CA GLY A 212 -18.14 8.00 -6.84
C GLY A 212 -17.87 6.78 -5.96
N THR A 213 -18.93 6.08 -5.61
CA THR A 213 -18.89 4.80 -4.89
C THR A 213 -18.69 3.63 -5.86
N GLY A 214 -18.17 2.52 -5.37
CA GLY A 214 -17.97 1.32 -6.19
C GLY A 214 -16.80 1.46 -7.17
N ILE A 215 -16.77 0.56 -8.14
CA ILE A 215 -15.84 0.61 -9.27
C ILE A 215 -16.54 1.35 -10.43
N PRO A 216 -15.93 2.40 -11.01
CA PRO A 216 -16.47 3.07 -12.19
C PRO A 216 -16.68 2.12 -13.36
N SER A 217 -17.72 2.36 -14.15
CA SER A 217 -18.08 1.49 -15.29
C SER A 217 -17.07 1.50 -16.44
N ASP A 218 -16.24 2.55 -16.52
CA ASP A 218 -15.15 2.68 -17.50
C ASP A 218 -13.81 2.11 -16.97
N ALA A 219 -13.81 1.54 -15.75
CA ALA A 219 -12.66 0.82 -15.23
C ALA A 219 -12.44 -0.48 -16.01
N MET A 220 -11.20 -0.75 -16.39
CA MET A 220 -10.85 -1.94 -17.17
C MET A 220 -10.58 -3.13 -16.27
N ASP A 221 -11.19 -4.28 -16.60
CA ASP A 221 -10.85 -5.54 -15.98
C ASP A 221 -9.54 -6.09 -16.60
N PRO A 222 -8.45 -6.17 -15.83
CA PRO A 222 -7.18 -6.71 -16.31
C PRO A 222 -7.24 -8.23 -16.57
N VAL A 223 -7.04 -8.63 -17.82
CA VAL A 223 -6.92 -10.04 -18.19
C VAL A 223 -5.47 -10.51 -18.04
N SER A 224 -5.21 -11.41 -17.10
CA SER A 224 -3.90 -12.06 -16.92
C SER A 224 -3.94 -13.50 -17.40
N ASN A 225 -3.10 -13.85 -18.38
CA ASN A 225 -2.97 -15.22 -18.89
C ASN A 225 -2.53 -16.21 -17.80
N ILE A 226 -1.58 -15.79 -16.95
CA ILE A 226 -1.12 -16.60 -15.81
C ILE A 226 -2.29 -16.90 -14.89
N TYR A 227 -3.06 -15.87 -14.51
CA TYR A 227 -4.22 -16.07 -13.63
C TYR A 227 -5.29 -16.95 -14.27
N SER A 228 -5.63 -16.72 -15.53
CA SER A 228 -6.62 -17.53 -16.25
C SER A 228 -6.21 -19.01 -16.30
N LYS A 229 -4.93 -19.32 -16.49
CA LYS A 229 -4.40 -20.69 -16.43
C LYS A 229 -4.57 -21.30 -15.04
N ILE A 230 -4.22 -20.56 -13.98
CA ILE A 230 -4.38 -21.00 -12.59
C ILE A 230 -5.85 -21.29 -12.27
N VAL A 231 -6.77 -20.40 -12.66
CA VAL A 231 -8.21 -20.60 -12.44
C VAL A 231 -8.73 -21.78 -13.23
N SER A 232 -8.25 -22.01 -14.46
CA SER A 232 -8.60 -23.21 -15.23
C SER A 232 -8.22 -24.48 -14.49
N LEU A 233 -6.98 -24.56 -13.98
CA LEU A 233 -6.51 -25.71 -13.21
C LEU A 233 -7.31 -25.89 -11.91
N ALA A 234 -7.63 -24.79 -11.22
CA ALA A 234 -8.46 -24.82 -10.01
C ALA A 234 -9.89 -25.30 -10.30
N ASN A 235 -10.44 -25.03 -11.49
CA ASN A 235 -11.72 -25.55 -11.92
C ASN A 235 -11.65 -27.04 -12.29
N GLU A 236 -10.55 -27.50 -12.90
CA GLU A 236 -10.30 -28.92 -13.16
C GLU A 236 -10.18 -29.73 -11.87
N PHE A 237 -9.62 -29.15 -10.80
CA PHE A 237 -9.60 -29.76 -9.48
C PHE A 237 -11.01 -30.08 -8.96
N LYS A 238 -11.99 -29.22 -9.23
CA LYS A 238 -13.41 -29.46 -8.87
C LYS A 238 -13.98 -30.71 -9.56
N LEU A 239 -13.36 -31.14 -10.65
CA LEU A 239 -13.77 -32.30 -11.44
C LEU A 239 -12.98 -33.57 -11.09
N GLY A 240 -12.17 -33.57 -10.03
CA GLY A 240 -11.36 -34.74 -9.67
C GLY A 240 -9.91 -34.68 -10.13
N LYS A 241 -9.52 -33.67 -10.93
CA LYS A 241 -8.22 -33.67 -11.63
C LYS A 241 -7.19 -32.79 -10.92
N LEU A 242 -6.11 -33.41 -10.46
CA LEU A 242 -4.94 -32.71 -9.93
C LEU A 242 -4.15 -32.06 -11.08
N PRO A 243 -3.51 -30.90 -10.84
CA PRO A 243 -2.57 -30.34 -11.80
C PRO A 243 -1.42 -31.34 -12.01
N ARG A 244 -0.81 -31.32 -13.20
CA ARG A 244 0.38 -32.13 -13.45
C ARG A 244 1.64 -31.40 -13.00
N GLU A 245 2.71 -32.14 -12.72
CA GLU A 245 3.99 -31.56 -12.29
C GLU A 245 4.56 -30.58 -13.32
N ASP A 246 4.41 -30.84 -14.62
CA ASP A 246 4.85 -29.94 -15.70
C ASP A 246 4.06 -28.63 -15.74
N GLU A 247 2.80 -28.64 -15.32
CA GLU A 247 1.93 -27.46 -15.35
C GLU A 247 2.25 -26.45 -14.24
N VAL A 248 2.83 -26.95 -13.14
CA VAL A 248 3.15 -26.20 -11.91
C VAL A 248 4.65 -26.11 -11.62
N ALA A 249 5.51 -26.65 -12.50
CA ALA A 249 6.96 -26.67 -12.30
C ALA A 249 7.55 -25.29 -12.06
N ASP A 250 7.03 -24.27 -12.76
CA ASP A 250 7.50 -22.88 -12.67
C ASP A 250 6.74 -22.05 -11.63
N TRP A 251 5.81 -22.65 -10.87
CA TRP A 251 5.02 -21.91 -9.89
C TRP A 251 5.87 -21.46 -8.71
N LYS A 252 5.68 -20.20 -8.34
CA LYS A 252 6.21 -19.61 -7.11
C LYS A 252 5.11 -19.57 -6.05
N GLY A 253 5.44 -19.06 -4.87
CA GLY A 253 4.51 -18.97 -3.74
C GLY A 253 3.18 -18.31 -4.11
N GLN A 254 3.23 -17.20 -4.86
CA GLN A 254 2.03 -16.47 -5.27
C GLN A 254 1.10 -17.30 -6.17
N GLU A 255 1.62 -18.09 -7.12
CA GLU A 255 0.81 -18.94 -7.98
C GLU A 255 0.16 -20.08 -7.21
N TRP A 256 0.91 -20.69 -6.28
CA TRP A 256 0.36 -21.70 -5.37
C TRP A 256 -0.73 -21.13 -4.47
N GLU A 257 -0.50 -19.96 -3.89
CA GLU A 257 -1.48 -19.25 -3.07
C GLU A 257 -2.75 -18.96 -3.87
N LEU A 258 -2.62 -18.43 -5.10
CA LEU A 258 -3.75 -18.17 -5.98
C LEU A 258 -4.51 -19.44 -6.33
N TYR A 259 -3.81 -20.53 -6.65
CA TYR A 259 -4.44 -21.81 -6.93
C TYR A 259 -5.28 -22.27 -5.74
N LEU A 260 -4.68 -22.31 -4.53
CA LEU A 260 -5.34 -22.72 -3.30
C LEU A 260 -6.54 -21.82 -2.93
N GLN A 261 -6.46 -20.52 -3.18
CA GLN A 261 -7.55 -19.58 -2.97
C GLN A 261 -8.73 -19.78 -3.92
N ASN A 262 -8.51 -20.35 -5.11
CA ASN A 262 -9.54 -20.61 -6.11
C ASN A 262 -10.10 -22.04 -6.05
N LEU A 263 -9.59 -22.89 -5.15
CA LEU A 263 -10.15 -24.21 -4.87
C LEU A 263 -11.49 -24.12 -4.09
N PRO A 264 -12.37 -25.14 -4.21
CA PRO A 264 -13.59 -25.22 -3.41
C PRO A 264 -13.29 -25.18 -1.90
N LYS A 265 -14.08 -24.39 -1.18
CA LYS A 265 -14.06 -24.30 0.29
C LYS A 265 -15.49 -24.56 0.80
N PRO A 266 -15.82 -25.73 1.37
CA PRO A 266 -14.93 -26.89 1.60
C PRO A 266 -14.64 -27.68 0.31
N GLY A 267 -13.48 -28.34 0.26
CA GLY A 267 -13.11 -29.30 -0.78
C GLY A 267 -13.24 -30.75 -0.30
N GLU A 268 -13.04 -31.71 -1.21
CA GLU A 268 -13.04 -33.13 -0.85
C GLU A 268 -11.72 -33.51 -0.15
N ALA A 269 -11.81 -34.09 1.05
CA ALA A 269 -10.63 -34.42 1.86
C ALA A 269 -9.66 -35.39 1.17
N SER A 270 -10.18 -36.33 0.36
CA SER A 270 -9.38 -37.27 -0.43
C SER A 270 -8.51 -36.53 -1.47
N GLN A 271 -9.08 -35.53 -2.15
CA GLN A 271 -8.39 -34.73 -3.16
C GLN A 271 -7.35 -33.81 -2.52
N ILE A 272 -7.66 -33.20 -1.38
CA ILE A 272 -6.73 -32.34 -0.64
C ILE A 272 -5.55 -33.17 -0.09
N SER A 273 -5.83 -34.38 0.39
CA SER A 273 -4.78 -35.32 0.80
C SER A 273 -3.88 -35.71 -0.36
N ALA A 274 -4.45 -36.00 -1.53
CA ALA A 274 -3.67 -36.33 -2.72
C ALA A 274 -2.83 -35.14 -3.21
N LEU A 275 -3.38 -33.92 -3.15
CA LEU A 275 -2.67 -32.68 -3.47
C LEU A 275 -1.46 -32.48 -2.53
N ASP A 276 -1.64 -32.67 -1.24
CA ASP A 276 -0.57 -32.54 -0.25
C ASP A 276 0.49 -33.65 -0.39
N ALA A 277 0.07 -34.88 -0.65
CA ALA A 277 1.00 -35.99 -0.88
C ALA A 277 1.88 -35.75 -2.12
N GLN A 278 1.33 -35.12 -3.16
CA GLN A 278 2.05 -34.84 -4.39
C GLN A 278 2.98 -33.62 -4.27
N TYR A 279 2.53 -32.54 -3.62
CA TYR A 279 3.23 -31.25 -3.63
C TYR A 279 3.78 -30.79 -2.27
N ARG A 280 3.51 -31.53 -1.20
CA ARG A 280 3.99 -31.28 0.18
C ARG A 280 3.72 -29.84 0.64
N LEU A 281 2.48 -29.38 0.46
CA LEU A 281 2.07 -28.00 0.71
C LEU A 281 2.00 -27.69 2.21
N SER A 282 1.65 -28.68 3.04
CA SER A 282 1.70 -28.60 4.51
C SER A 282 3.12 -28.33 5.05
N GLU A 283 4.13 -28.81 4.33
CA GLU A 283 5.56 -28.65 4.66
C GLU A 283 6.22 -27.47 3.94
N SER A 284 5.44 -26.65 3.21
CA SER A 284 5.99 -25.51 2.47
C SER A 284 6.77 -24.57 3.38
N LYS A 285 7.94 -24.12 2.91
CA LYS A 285 8.74 -23.06 3.55
C LYS A 285 8.17 -21.68 3.29
N ASP A 286 7.33 -21.55 2.27
CA ASP A 286 6.58 -20.33 1.99
C ASP A 286 5.34 -20.30 2.89
N TYR A 287 5.32 -19.34 3.80
CA TYR A 287 4.27 -19.22 4.81
C TYR A 287 2.91 -18.87 4.20
N GLU A 288 2.86 -18.10 3.11
CA GLU A 288 1.58 -17.75 2.47
C GLU A 288 0.94 -18.99 1.84
N VAL A 289 1.75 -19.81 1.16
CA VAL A 289 1.31 -21.10 0.62
C VAL A 289 0.87 -22.03 1.74
N LYS A 290 1.67 -22.14 2.80
CA LYS A 290 1.39 -23.01 3.93
C LYS A 290 0.07 -22.61 4.59
N VAL A 291 -0.12 -21.34 4.94
CA VAL A 291 -1.35 -20.83 5.57
C VAL A 291 -2.56 -21.06 4.65
N ALA A 292 -2.46 -20.71 3.37
CA ALA A 292 -3.55 -20.91 2.41
C ALA A 292 -3.97 -22.39 2.29
N PHE A 293 -3.00 -23.30 2.30
CA PHE A 293 -3.26 -24.74 2.26
C PHE A 293 -3.94 -25.23 3.55
N LEU A 294 -3.48 -24.77 4.70
CA LEU A 294 -3.99 -25.22 5.99
C LEU A 294 -5.39 -24.70 6.28
N GLU A 295 -5.70 -23.46 5.87
CA GLU A 295 -7.08 -22.94 5.88
C GLU A 295 -8.00 -23.85 5.07
N LEU A 296 -7.58 -24.22 3.85
CA LEU A 296 -8.34 -25.15 3.01
C LEU A 296 -8.50 -26.52 3.67
N ALA A 297 -7.43 -27.06 4.26
CA ALA A 297 -7.43 -28.34 4.97
C ALA A 297 -8.40 -28.35 6.15
N ILE A 298 -8.46 -27.26 6.92
CA ILE A 298 -9.38 -27.11 8.06
C ILE A 298 -10.82 -27.06 7.60
N LEU A 299 -11.13 -26.16 6.65
CA LEU A 299 -12.48 -26.03 6.10
C LEU A 299 -12.99 -27.35 5.53
N SER A 300 -12.10 -28.15 4.97
CA SER A 300 -12.40 -29.43 4.32
C SER A 300 -12.32 -30.64 5.26
N ARG A 301 -12.17 -30.42 6.58
CA ARG A 301 -12.05 -31.46 7.61
C ARG A 301 -10.88 -32.45 7.40
N TYR A 302 -9.88 -32.06 6.60
CA TYR A 302 -8.63 -32.80 6.41
C TYR A 302 -7.62 -32.54 7.54
N TRP A 303 -7.85 -31.51 8.36
CA TRP A 303 -6.94 -31.12 9.46
C TRP A 303 -6.52 -32.26 10.39
N CYS A 304 -7.38 -33.25 10.62
CA CYS A 304 -7.08 -34.40 11.48
C CYS A 304 -5.97 -35.32 10.92
N LEU A 305 -5.60 -35.19 9.64
CA LEU A 305 -4.58 -35.99 8.96
C LEU A 305 -3.25 -35.23 8.76
N VAL A 306 -3.23 -33.90 8.94
CA VAL A 306 -1.99 -33.09 8.92
C VAL A 306 -1.13 -33.42 10.15
N SER A 307 0.19 -33.58 10.03
CA SER A 307 1.00 -34.15 11.11
C SER A 307 1.11 -33.22 12.34
N SER A 308 1.26 -33.78 13.54
CA SER A 308 1.27 -33.00 14.80
C SER A 308 2.36 -31.90 14.89
N PRO A 309 3.59 -32.10 14.37
CA PRO A 309 4.63 -31.05 14.37
C PRO A 309 4.25 -29.83 13.53
N GLU A 310 3.66 -30.05 12.36
CA GLU A 310 3.22 -28.95 11.47
C GLU A 310 2.14 -28.10 12.15
N ARG A 311 1.20 -28.74 12.87
CA ARG A 311 0.16 -28.05 13.65
C ARG A 311 0.74 -27.15 14.74
N SER A 312 1.84 -27.54 15.37
CA SER A 312 2.48 -26.76 16.45
C SER A 312 3.34 -25.59 15.96
N ASP A 313 3.94 -25.69 14.77
CA ASP A 313 4.78 -24.62 14.22
C ASP A 313 3.97 -23.36 13.84
N LEU A 314 2.72 -23.54 13.40
CA LEU A 314 1.83 -22.44 13.01
C LEU A 314 1.35 -21.61 14.19
N THR A 315 1.06 -22.25 15.33
CA THR A 315 0.62 -21.54 16.53
C THR A 315 1.73 -20.68 17.13
N ASN A 316 2.99 -20.97 16.83
CA ASN A 316 4.13 -20.28 17.44
C ASN A 316 4.73 -19.19 16.53
N SER A 317 4.65 -19.33 15.20
CA SER A 317 5.49 -18.56 14.26
C SER A 317 5.01 -17.13 13.91
N LEU A 318 3.71 -16.79 13.92
CA LEU A 318 3.24 -15.44 13.57
C LEU A 318 1.99 -15.01 14.38
N PRO A 319 1.90 -13.75 14.87
CA PRO A 319 0.70 -13.22 15.54
C PRO A 319 -0.55 -13.18 14.65
N SER A 320 -0.41 -12.90 13.35
CA SER A 320 -1.53 -12.85 12.39
C SER A 320 -2.11 -14.23 12.09
N ALA A 321 -1.26 -15.23 11.85
CA ALA A 321 -1.65 -16.63 11.69
C ALA A 321 -2.29 -17.19 12.97
N ARG A 322 -1.80 -16.77 14.15
CA ARG A 322 -2.38 -17.14 15.44
C ARG A 322 -3.84 -16.73 15.58
N HIS A 323 -4.20 -15.50 15.21
CA HIS A 323 -5.57 -15.01 15.32
C HIS A 323 -6.52 -15.70 14.34
N VAL A 324 -6.11 -15.83 13.07
CA VAL A 324 -6.91 -16.52 12.06
C VAL A 324 -7.14 -17.99 12.43
N MET A 325 -6.10 -18.68 12.90
CA MET A 325 -6.19 -20.08 13.30
C MET A 325 -6.95 -20.28 14.61
N ALA A 326 -6.82 -19.39 15.59
CA ALA A 326 -7.62 -19.43 16.82
C ALA A 326 -9.11 -19.25 16.52
N HIS A 327 -9.45 -18.32 15.61
CA HIS A 327 -10.82 -18.08 15.21
C HIS A 327 -11.42 -19.25 14.42
N ILE A 328 -10.65 -19.83 13.49
CA ILE A 328 -11.07 -21.01 12.71
C ILE A 328 -11.19 -22.25 13.62
N ALA A 329 -10.29 -22.47 14.58
CA ALA A 329 -10.37 -23.58 15.52
C ALA A 329 -11.58 -23.48 16.46
N LEU A 330 -11.94 -22.26 16.88
CA LEU A 330 -13.15 -21.96 17.65
C LEU A 330 -14.44 -22.20 16.84
N LEU A 331 -14.45 -21.85 15.56
CA LEU A 331 -15.62 -22.00 14.69
C LEU A 331 -15.94 -23.45 14.31
N TYR A 332 -14.94 -24.33 14.26
CA TYR A 332 -15.09 -25.71 13.78
C TYR A 332 -14.95 -26.79 14.86
N ASP A 333 -14.89 -26.40 16.14
CA ASP A 333 -14.82 -27.30 17.31
C ASP A 333 -13.76 -28.40 17.16
N ILE A 334 -12.58 -28.00 16.66
CA ILE A 334 -11.49 -28.92 16.30
C ILE A 334 -10.62 -29.28 17.52
N SER A 335 -10.78 -28.56 18.64
CA SER A 335 -10.08 -28.89 19.88
C SER A 335 -10.94 -29.79 20.76
N GLY A 336 -10.55 -31.04 20.92
CA GLY A 336 -10.95 -31.86 22.07
C GLY A 336 -10.38 -31.35 23.41
N ALA A 337 -10.27 -30.04 23.60
CA ALA A 337 -9.82 -29.39 24.81
C ALA A 337 -11.00 -28.60 25.41
N PRO A 338 -11.23 -28.66 26.74
CA PRO A 338 -12.34 -27.99 27.38
C PRO A 338 -12.24 -26.48 27.12
N SER A 339 -13.37 -25.89 26.73
CA SER A 339 -13.62 -24.51 26.29
C SER A 339 -13.15 -23.37 27.22
N GLN A 340 -12.44 -23.67 28.31
CA GLN A 340 -12.00 -22.71 29.32
C GLN A 340 -10.54 -22.26 29.18
N SER A 341 -9.70 -22.89 28.34
CA SER A 341 -8.26 -22.53 28.23
C SER A 341 -7.92 -21.49 27.16
N LEU A 342 -8.84 -21.13 26.27
CA LEU A 342 -8.60 -20.19 25.16
C LEU A 342 -9.12 -18.76 25.39
N PHE A 343 -9.89 -18.53 26.46
CA PHE A 343 -10.46 -17.22 26.79
C PHE A 343 -9.45 -16.09 27.09
N PRO A 344 -8.21 -16.30 27.57
CA PRO A 344 -7.30 -15.18 27.81
C PRO A 344 -6.69 -14.56 26.54
N LEU A 345 -6.89 -15.16 25.36
CA LEU A 345 -6.19 -14.76 24.12
C LEU A 345 -7.02 -13.83 23.21
N LEU A 346 -8.21 -13.42 23.63
CA LEU A 346 -9.09 -12.49 22.90
C LEU A 346 -9.16 -11.08 23.53
N GLY A 347 -8.27 -10.78 24.48
CA GLY A 347 -8.24 -9.49 25.18
C GLY A 347 -6.87 -8.81 25.12
N ASN A 348 -6.71 -7.93 24.11
CA ASN A 348 -6.11 -6.59 24.14
C ASN A 348 -5.66 -6.16 22.74
#